data_AF-A0A7V8WLM6-F1
#
_entry.id   AF-A0A7V8WLM6-F1
#
_cell.length_a   1.000
_cell.length_b   1.000
_cell.length_c   1.000
_cell.angle_alpha   90.00
_cell.angle_beta   90.00
_cell.angle_gamma   90.00
#
_symmetry.space_group_name_H-M   'P 1'
#
loop_
_entity.id
_entity.type
_entity.pdbx_description
1 polymer ?
#
loop_
_entity_poly.entity_id
_entity_poly.type
_entity_poly.pdbx_seq_one_letter_code
_entity_poly.pdbx_strand_id
1 'polypeptide(L)' 'MPEIAKHLEISEQTYHRWRKQYGGLKADDTKRLKDLAKENTRLKRIVADKELEIDALREIAEGNL' A
#
# COMPACT_ATOMS: atom_id res chain seq x y z
N MET A 1 20.01 -1.67 21.94
CA MET A 1 20.57 -2.67 21.01
C MET A 1 21.11 -3.90 21.73
N PRO A 2 22.00 -3.78 22.74
CA PRO A 2 22.46 -4.93 23.53
C PRO A 2 21.32 -5.68 24.23
N GLU A 3 20.23 -5.02 24.63
CA GLU A 3 19.08 -5.69 25.25
C GLU A 3 18.32 -6.64 24.32
N ILE A 4 18.14 -6.27 23.04
CA ILE A 4 17.46 -7.15 22.07
C ILE A 4 18.36 -8.34 21.71
N ALA A 5 19.67 -8.10 21.53
CA ALA A 5 20.62 -9.16 21.26
C ALA A 5 20.73 -10.13 22.46
N LYS A 6 20.74 -9.61 23.69
CA LYS A 6 20.74 -10.39 24.93
C LYS A 6 19.44 -11.17 25.14
N HIS A 7 18.29 -10.56 24.86
CA HIS A 7 16.98 -11.22 24.98
C HIS A 7 16.79 -12.33 23.94
N LEU A 8 17.34 -12.15 22.74
CA LEU A 8 17.30 -13.15 21.66
C LEU A 8 18.47 -14.14 21.73
N GLU A 9 19.35 -14.05 22.75
CA GLU A 9 20.55 -14.88 22.92
C GLU A 9 21.47 -14.93 21.69
N ILE A 10 21.53 -13.83 20.94
CA ILE A 10 22.37 -13.68 19.75
C ILE A 10 23.49 -12.67 20.00
N SER A 11 24.61 -12.85 19.30
CA SER A 11 25.65 -11.84 19.28
C SER A 11 25.18 -10.56 18.59
N GLU A 12 25.73 -9.42 19.03
CA GLU A 12 25.43 -8.12 18.44
C GLU A 12 25.77 -8.08 16.94
N GLN A 13 26.82 -8.79 16.51
CA GLN A 13 27.18 -8.97 15.11
C GLN A 13 26.09 -9.69 14.30
N THR A 14 25.47 -10.73 14.87
CA THR A 14 24.36 -11.44 14.23
C THR A 14 23.14 -10.54 14.08
N TYR A 15 22.83 -9.75 15.11
CA TYR A 15 21.75 -8.76 15.04
C TYR A 15 21.99 -7.70 13.94
N HIS A 16 23.20 -7.14 13.84
CA HIS A 16 23.53 -6.17 12.79
C HIS A 16 23.43 -6.76 11.38
N ARG A 17 23.88 -8.00 11.18
CA ARG A 17 23.74 -8.71 9.90
C ARG A 17 22.28 -8.90 9.51
N TRP A 18 21.44 -9.36 10.45
CA TRP A 18 20.01 -9.52 10.20
C TRP A 18 19.31 -8.19 9.95
N ARG A 19 19.65 -7.13 10.69
CA ARG A 19 19.10 -5.79 10.42
C ARG A 19 19.52 -5.30 9.03
N LYS A 20 20.75 -5.52 8.60
CA LYS A 20 21.20 -5.15 7.24
C LYS A 20 20.46 -5.93 6.17
N GLN A 21 20.22 -7.22 6.40
CA GLN A 21 19.59 -8.12 5.43
C GLN A 21 18.06 -7.97 5.34
N TYR A 22 17.39 -7.76 6.47
CA TYR A 22 15.93 -7.78 6.58
C TYR A 22 15.30 -6.46 7.02
N GLY A 23 16.10 -5.49 7.47
CA GLY A 23 15.60 -4.18 7.92
C GLY A 23 15.07 -3.31 6.77
N GLY A 24 15.65 -3.44 5.57
CA GLY A 24 15.17 -2.74 4.37
C GLY A 24 13.90 -3.35 3.78
N LEU A 25 13.75 -4.67 3.87
CA LEU A 25 12.61 -5.41 3.31
C LEU A 25 11.25 -4.90 3.85
N LYS A 26 11.19 -4.60 5.16
CA LYS A 26 9.99 -4.01 5.79
C LYS A 26 9.68 -2.59 5.31
N ALA A 27 10.71 -1.79 5.03
CA ALA A 27 10.54 -0.42 4.52
C ALA A 27 10.04 -0.44 3.06
N ASP A 28 10.57 -1.35 2.25
CA ASP A 28 10.16 -1.53 0.85
C ASP A 28 8.72 -2.06 0.74
N ASP A 29 8.34 -3.03 1.59
CA ASP A 29 6.96 -3.51 1.67
C ASP A 29 5.99 -2.41 2.10
N THR A 30 6.38 -1.58 3.07
CA THR A 30 5.58 -0.43 3.50
C THR A 30 5.42 0.60 2.38
N LYS A 31 6.49 0.86 1.61
CA LYS A 31 6.44 1.76 0.46
C LYS A 31 5.49 1.23 -0.61
N ARG A 32 5.61 -0.05 -0.97
CA ARG A 32 4.73 -0.72 -1.94
C ARG A 32 3.26 -0.67 -1.50
N LEU A 33 2.98 -0.90 -0.22
CA LEU A 33 1.62 -0.80 0.32
C LEU A 33 1.06 0.62 0.20
N LYS A 34 1.85 1.65 0.49
CA LYS A 34 1.44 3.05 0.32
C LYS A 34 1.15 3.40 -1.13
N ASP A 35 2.01 2.96 -2.05
CA ASP A 35 1.84 3.19 -3.48
C ASP A 35 0.58 2.50 -4.02
N LEU A 36 0.33 1.24 -3.61
CA LEU A 36 -0.89 0.51 -3.95
C LEU A 36 -2.15 1.18 -3.37
N ALA A 37 -2.11 1.68 -2.14
CA ALA A 37 -3.24 2.38 -1.53
C ALA A 37 -3.58 3.68 -2.27
N LYS A 38 -2.56 4.43 -2.68
CA LYS A 38 -2.71 5.65 -3.49
C LYS A 38 -3.31 5.32 -4.85
N GLU A 39 -2.82 4.29 -5.52
CA GLU A 39 -3.32 3.87 -6.82
C GLU A 39 -4.76 3.35 -6.73
N ASN A 40 -5.09 2.56 -5.70
CA ASN A 40 -6.46 2.08 -5.48
C ASN A 40 -7.44 3.24 -5.29
N THR A 41 -7.03 4.28 -4.54
CA THR A 41 -7.84 5.49 -4.34
C THR A 41 -8.08 6.22 -5.67
N ARG A 42 -7.02 6.38 -6.48
CA ARG A 42 -7.12 7.01 -7.80
C ARG A 42 -8.05 6.23 -8.73
N LEU A 43 -7.92 4.91 -8.78
CA LEU A 43 -8.74 4.04 -9.61
C LEU A 43 -10.22 4.07 -9.19
N LYS A 44 -10.51 4.03 -7.89
CA LYS A 44 -11.88 4.13 -7.37
C LYS A 44 -12.56 5.43 -7.79
N ARG A 45 -11.85 6.56 -7.73
CA ARG A 45 -12.37 7.84 -8.20
C ARG A 45 -12.70 7.81 -9.69
N ILE A 46 -11.78 7.31 -10.52
CA ILE A 46 -12.01 7.18 -11.97
C ILE A 46 -13.22 6.30 -12.27
N VAL A 47 -13.39 5.20 -11.55
CA VAL A 47 -14.55 4.32 -11.72
C VAL A 47 -15.84 5.04 -11.36
N ALA A 48 -15.89 5.71 -10.20
CA ALA A 48 -17.08 6.46 -9.78
C ALA A 48 -17.44 7.58 -10.78
N ASP A 49 -16.46 8.35 -11.23
CA ASP A 49 -16.67 9.42 -12.21
C ASP A 49 -17.27 8.85 -13.53
N LYS A 50 -16.74 7.70 -13.99
CA LYS A 50 -17.25 7.01 -15.19
C LYS A 50 -18.64 6.40 -15.00
N GLU A 51 -18.92 5.83 -13.83
CA GLU A 51 -20.24 5.28 -13.53
C GLU A 51 -21.30 6.39 -13.57
N LEU A 52 -20.99 7.57 -12.99
CA LEU A 52 -21.87 8.74 -13.07
C LEU A 52 -22.11 9.21 -14.51
N GLU A 53 -21.06 9.27 -15.35
CA GLU A 53 -21.21 9.62 -16.77
C GLU A 53 -22.09 8.61 -17.52
N ILE A 54 -21.89 7.32 -17.26
CA ILE A 54 -22.69 6.25 -17.87
C ILE A 54 -24.15 6.38 -17.46
N ASP A 55 -24.43 6.62 -16.19
CA ASP A 55 -25.79 6.72 -15.67
C ASP A 55 -26.50 7.96 -16.24
N ALA A 56 -25.82 9.11 -16.32
CA ALA A 56 -26.37 10.30 -16.97
C ALA A 56 -26.68 10.05 -18.46
N LEU A 57 -25.79 9.37 -19.19
CA LEU A 57 -26.02 9.03 -20.60
C LEU A 57 -27.20 8.07 -20.78
N ARG A 58 -27.39 7.13 -19.85
CA ARG A 58 -28.54 6.22 -19.86
C ARG A 58 -29.85 6.97 -19.63
N GLU A 59 -29.88 7.89 -18.67
CA GLU A 59 -31.06 8.71 -18.38
C GLU A 59 -31.49 9.55 -19.59
N ILE A 60 -30.52 10.15 -20.30
CA ILE A 60 -30.76 10.86 -21.56
C ILE A 60 -31.32 9.90 -22.63
N ALA A 61 -30.71 8.71 -22.78
CA ALA A 61 -31.13 7.74 -23.78
C ALA A 61 -32.54 7.18 -23.53
N GLU A 62 -32.95 7.10 -22.27
CA GLU A 62 -34.30 6.68 -21.85
C GLU A 62 -35.34 7.80 -21.98
N GLY A 63 -34.92 9.04 -22.28
CA GLY A 63 -35.81 10.19 -22.45
C GLY A 63 -36.34 10.75 -21.12
N ASN A 64 -35.64 10.50 -20.02
CA ASN A 64 -36.04 10.92 -18.68
C ASN A 64 -35.52 12.33 -18.30
N LEU A 65 -34.89 13.05 -19.24
CA LEU A 65 -34.33 14.40 -19.10
C LEU A 65 -34.92 15.38 -20.12
#